data_AF-A0A920E5T2-F1
#
_entry.id   AF-A0A920E5T2-F1
#
_cell.length_a   1.000
_cell.length_b   1.000
_cell.length_c   1.000
_cell.angle_alpha   90.00
_cell.angle_beta   90.00
_cell.angle_gamma   90.00
#
_symmetry.space_group_name_H-M   'P 1'
#
loop_
_entity.id
_entity.type
_entity.pdbx_description
1 polymer ?
#
loop_
_entity_poly.entity_id
_entity_poly.type
_entity_poly.pdbx_seq_one_letter_code
_entity_poly.pdbx_strand_id
1 'polypeptide(L)'
;MRLFVIFFCLYFIHSGEVLSQSKVNWIELDNNTQINNNGKKMIIDLYTDWCGWCKVMDRNTFTDSDVISHINNNFVAIKFDAEYQNSVTFNNNLYKYVRSGRKGINELAYYLTNGNLSYPMTIFLDENYQLITLLPGYHKPNFYNLVLKYIGEDHWKSQSWDEYLKNSKK
;
A
#
# COMPACT_ATOMS: atom_id res chain seq x y z
N MET A 1 31.61 -65.10 12.18
CA MET A 1 31.73 -64.54 10.81
C MET A 1 30.52 -63.67 10.55
N ARG A 2 30.72 -62.35 10.58
CA ARG A 2 29.86 -61.24 10.10
C ARG A 2 28.37 -61.22 10.51
N LEU A 3 28.08 -60.45 11.56
CA LEU A 3 26.76 -59.89 11.89
C LEU A 3 26.47 -58.70 10.97
N PHE A 4 25.44 -58.77 10.12
CA PHE A 4 24.98 -57.64 9.31
C PHE A 4 23.87 -56.89 10.06
N VAL A 5 24.20 -55.73 10.63
CA VAL A 5 23.22 -54.79 11.21
C VAL A 5 22.76 -53.87 10.08
N ILE A 6 21.55 -54.10 9.58
CA ILE A 6 20.90 -53.23 8.60
C ILE A 6 20.38 -52.00 9.34
N PHE A 7 21.17 -50.92 9.32
CA PHE A 7 20.75 -49.60 9.77
C PHE A 7 19.89 -48.97 8.66
N PHE A 8 18.58 -49.23 8.69
CA PHE A 8 17.62 -48.56 7.81
C PHE A 8 17.45 -47.12 8.29
N CYS A 9 18.38 -46.26 7.89
CA CYS A 9 18.34 -44.83 8.15
C CYS A 9 17.23 -44.24 7.29
N LEU A 10 16.01 -44.18 7.85
CA LEU A 10 14.89 -43.39 7.32
C LEU A 10 15.34 -41.93 7.25
N TYR A 11 15.86 -41.53 6.09
CA TYR A 11 16.02 -40.13 5.73
C TYR A 11 14.61 -39.54 5.61
N PHE A 12 14.13 -38.99 6.73
CA PHE A 12 12.95 -38.14 6.75
C PHE A 12 13.33 -36.85 6.01
N ILE A 13 13.10 -36.83 4.70
CA ILE A 13 13.22 -35.61 3.88
C ILE A 13 12.08 -34.71 4.32
N HIS A 14 12.33 -33.88 5.34
CA HIS A 14 11.41 -32.83 5.74
C HIS A 14 11.47 -31.75 4.66
N SER A 15 10.52 -31.77 3.73
CA SER A 15 10.25 -30.66 2.83
C SER A 15 9.76 -29.49 3.69
N GLY A 16 10.68 -28.68 4.20
CA GLY A 16 10.34 -27.41 4.82
C GLY A 16 9.73 -26.51 3.75
N GLU A 17 8.43 -26.26 3.84
CA GLU A 17 7.82 -25.20 3.05
C GLU A 17 8.44 -23.88 3.50
N VAL A 18 9.20 -23.25 2.60
CA VAL A 18 9.66 -21.88 2.79
C VAL A 18 8.40 -21.01 2.72
N LEU A 19 7.84 -20.65 3.88
CA LEU A 19 6.79 -19.65 3.98
C LEU A 19 7.39 -18.30 3.54
N SER A 20 7.30 -18.01 2.25
CA SER A 20 7.58 -16.66 1.75
C SER A 20 6.52 -15.74 2.32
N GLN A 21 6.93 -14.80 3.18
CA GLN A 21 6.02 -13.76 3.65
C GLN A 21 5.54 -12.94 2.44
N SER A 22 4.24 -13.02 2.15
CA SER A 22 3.61 -12.21 1.12
C SER A 22 3.88 -10.73 1.37
N LYS A 23 4.08 -9.94 0.32
CA LYS A 23 4.27 -8.49 0.39
C LYS A 23 3.11 -7.80 -0.30
N VAL A 24 2.92 -6.51 -0.02
CA VAL A 24 2.04 -5.68 -0.83
C VAL A 24 2.59 -5.60 -2.25
N ASN A 25 1.72 -5.74 -3.24
CA ASN A 25 2.03 -5.66 -4.66
C ASN A 25 2.11 -4.20 -5.12
N TRP A 26 3.09 -3.47 -4.58
CA TRP A 26 3.31 -2.07 -4.93
C TRP A 26 3.71 -1.90 -6.39
N ILE A 27 3.03 -1.00 -7.09
CA ILE A 27 3.44 -0.41 -8.36
C ILE A 27 4.17 0.89 -8.01
N GLU A 28 5.48 0.93 -8.17
CA GLU A 28 6.25 2.17 -8.05
C GLU A 28 5.89 3.08 -9.23
N LEU A 29 5.39 4.28 -8.93
CA LEU A 29 4.98 5.24 -9.96
C LEU A 29 6.18 6.06 -10.41
N ASP A 30 6.63 5.78 -11.64
CA ASP A 30 7.71 6.49 -12.32
C ASP A 30 7.29 6.99 -13.71
N ASN A 31 8.25 7.51 -14.49
CA ASN A 31 8.02 8.06 -15.82
C ASN A 31 7.63 7.01 -16.89
N ASN A 32 7.78 5.72 -16.61
CA ASN A 32 7.48 4.62 -17.52
C ASN A 32 6.25 3.81 -17.08
N THR A 33 5.70 4.13 -15.92
CA THR A 33 4.61 3.39 -15.32
C THR A 33 3.29 3.67 -16.05
N GLN A 34 2.57 2.60 -16.38
CA GLN A 34 1.22 2.67 -16.90
C GLN A 34 0.28 1.95 -15.93
N ILE A 35 -0.61 2.71 -15.30
CA ILE A 35 -1.58 2.16 -14.37
C ILE A 35 -2.83 1.77 -15.15
N ASN A 36 -3.17 0.49 -15.09
CA ASN A 36 -4.50 0.00 -15.43
C ASN A 36 -5.16 -0.54 -14.16
N ASN A 37 -6.18 0.16 -13.68
CA ASN A 37 -6.87 -0.23 -12.46
C ASN A 37 -7.88 -1.36 -12.67
N ASN A 38 -8.23 -1.72 -13.92
CA ASN A 38 -9.20 -2.78 -14.25
C ASN A 38 -10.50 -2.70 -13.44
N GLY A 39 -11.02 -1.49 -13.22
CA GLY A 39 -12.24 -1.25 -12.43
C GLY A 39 -12.08 -1.46 -10.91
N LYS A 40 -10.84 -1.64 -10.41
CA LYS A 40 -10.54 -1.65 -8.97
C LYS A 40 -10.27 -0.24 -8.45
N LYS A 41 -10.51 -0.07 -7.15
CA LYS A 41 -10.08 1.10 -6.37
C LYS A 41 -8.57 1.16 -6.30
N MET A 42 -8.03 2.34 -6.02
CA MET A 42 -6.59 2.54 -5.85
C MET A 42 -6.26 2.96 -4.42
N ILE A 43 -5.13 2.48 -3.95
CA ILE A 43 -4.48 2.95 -2.73
C ILE A 43 -3.10 3.46 -3.10
N ILE A 44 -2.81 4.71 -2.78
CA ILE A 44 -1.53 5.35 -3.08
C ILE A 44 -0.82 5.64 -1.77
N ASP A 45 0.35 5.05 -1.56
CA ASP A 45 1.29 5.42 -0.52
C ASP A 45 2.17 6.57 -1.03
N LEU A 46 1.85 7.79 -0.58
CA LEU A 46 2.61 8.99 -0.90
C LEU A 46 3.70 9.21 0.17
N TYR A 47 4.95 9.15 -0.25
CA TYR A 47 6.12 9.22 0.63
C TYR A 47 7.19 10.18 0.10
N THR A 48 8.29 10.28 0.85
CA THR A 48 9.56 10.83 0.39
C THR A 48 10.72 10.03 0.99
N ASP A 49 11.88 10.00 0.33
CA ASP A 49 13.04 9.21 0.79
C ASP A 49 13.55 9.55 2.19
N TRP A 50 13.40 10.80 2.59
CA TRP A 50 13.86 11.33 3.88
C TRP A 50 12.82 11.17 4.99
N CYS A 51 11.60 10.74 4.67
CA CYS A 51 10.51 10.61 5.63
C CYS A 51 10.71 9.39 6.56
N GLY A 52 11.08 9.65 7.81
CA GLY A 52 11.26 8.61 8.83
C GLY A 52 9.98 7.83 9.14
N TRP A 53 8.84 8.51 9.25
CA TRP A 53 7.55 7.88 9.55
C TRP A 53 7.02 7.01 8.41
N CYS A 54 7.34 7.33 7.15
CA CYS A 54 7.05 6.50 5.99
C CYS A 54 7.75 5.14 6.12
N LYS A 55 9.04 5.17 6.49
CA LYS A 55 9.81 3.94 6.74
C LYS A 55 9.29 3.15 7.95
N VAL A 56 8.71 3.82 8.95
CA VAL A 56 8.05 3.14 10.08
C VAL A 56 6.76 2.46 9.60
N MET A 57 5.98 3.11 8.75
CA MET A 57 4.78 2.53 8.15
C MET A 57 5.11 1.31 7.29
N ASP A 58 6.15 1.38 6.46
CA ASP A 58 6.65 0.27 5.65
C ASP A 58 6.97 -0.96 6.51
N ARG A 59 7.67 -0.77 7.64
CA ARG A 59 8.13 -1.88 8.51
C ARG A 59 7.09 -2.43 9.47
N ASN A 60 6.09 -1.62 9.83
CA ASN A 60 5.13 -1.99 10.88
C ASN A 60 3.76 -2.30 10.30
N THR A 61 3.33 -1.58 9.27
CA THR A 61 1.96 -1.62 8.74
C THR A 61 1.89 -2.41 7.45
N PHE A 62 2.76 -2.14 6.47
CA PHE A 62 2.74 -2.84 5.19
C PHE A 62 3.39 -4.24 5.20
N THR A 63 3.87 -4.69 6.36
CA THR A 63 4.33 -6.06 6.60
C THR A 63 3.33 -6.91 7.40
N ASP A 64 2.24 -6.31 7.88
CA ASP A 64 1.17 -7.02 8.56
C ASP A 64 0.36 -7.86 7.57
N SER A 65 0.11 -9.13 7.88
CA SER A 65 -0.48 -10.09 6.94
C SER A 65 -1.90 -9.71 6.52
N ASP A 66 -2.69 -9.14 7.43
CA ASP A 66 -4.06 -8.73 7.14
C ASP A 66 -4.06 -7.49 6.26
N VAL A 67 -3.16 -6.53 6.55
CA VAL A 67 -2.96 -5.33 5.71
C VAL A 67 -2.58 -5.74 4.29
N ILE A 68 -1.60 -6.64 4.14
CA ILE A 68 -1.14 -7.14 2.84
C ILE A 68 -2.30 -7.80 2.07
N SER A 69 -3.04 -8.68 2.73
CA SER A 69 -4.17 -9.39 2.13
C SER A 69 -5.26 -8.41 1.67
N HIS A 70 -5.66 -7.47 2.53
CA HIS A 70 -6.69 -6.49 2.19
C HIS A 70 -6.26 -5.56 1.06
N ILE A 71 -5.01 -5.09 1.05
CA ILE A 71 -4.51 -4.25 -0.04
C ILE A 71 -4.53 -5.02 -1.35
N ASN A 72 -3.88 -6.19 -1.40
CA ASN A 72 -3.69 -6.94 -2.64
C ASN A 72 -5.02 -7.44 -3.24
N ASN A 73 -6.01 -7.75 -2.42
CA ASN A 73 -7.30 -8.25 -2.89
C ASN A 73 -8.19 -7.12 -3.42
N ASN A 74 -8.22 -5.97 -2.75
CA ASN A 74 -9.24 -4.95 -2.97
C ASN A 74 -8.76 -3.74 -3.78
N PHE A 75 -7.45 -3.50 -3.87
CA PHE A 75 -6.90 -2.28 -4.45
C PHE A 75 -5.81 -2.55 -5.50
N VAL A 76 -5.65 -1.60 -6.41
CA VAL A 76 -4.38 -1.40 -7.10
C VAL A 76 -3.50 -0.54 -6.20
N ALA A 77 -2.41 -1.13 -5.71
CA ALA A 77 -1.50 -0.51 -4.77
C ALA A 77 -0.39 0.23 -5.50
N ILE A 78 -0.29 1.54 -5.29
CA ILE A 78 0.68 2.42 -5.94
C ILE A 78 1.55 3.04 -4.87
N LYS A 79 2.85 3.10 -5.10
CA LYS A 79 3.80 3.79 -4.24
C LYS A 79 4.39 4.95 -5.02
N PHE A 80 4.37 6.14 -4.44
CA PHE A 80 4.76 7.35 -5.15
C PHE A 80 5.59 8.29 -4.28
N ASP A 81 6.80 8.59 -4.73
CA ASP A 81 7.63 9.62 -4.13
C ASP A 81 7.13 11.01 -4.57
N ALA A 82 6.65 11.79 -3.61
CA ALA A 82 6.16 13.13 -3.87
C ALA A 82 7.25 14.08 -4.41
N GLU A 83 8.54 13.76 -4.20
CA GLU A 83 9.67 14.53 -4.72
C GLU A 83 10.26 13.92 -6.01
N TYR A 84 9.58 12.95 -6.65
CA TYR A 84 10.04 12.32 -7.89
C TYR A 84 10.29 13.37 -8.98
N GLN A 85 11.54 13.42 -9.47
CA GLN A 85 12.05 14.54 -10.24
C GLN A 85 11.72 14.51 -11.74
N ASN A 86 11.18 13.40 -12.24
CA ASN A 86 10.71 13.32 -13.63
C ASN A 86 9.19 13.50 -13.69
N SER A 87 8.68 13.69 -14.91
CA SER A 87 7.24 13.67 -15.13
C SER A 87 6.66 12.27 -14.96
N VAL A 88 5.42 12.20 -14.49
CA VAL A 88 4.63 10.96 -14.41
C VAL A 88 3.31 11.17 -15.13
N THR A 89 2.79 10.10 -15.74
CA THR A 89 1.46 10.11 -16.34
C THR A 89 0.50 9.39 -15.41
N PHE A 90 -0.59 10.05 -15.03
CA PHE A 90 -1.63 9.47 -14.18
C PHE A 90 -3.01 9.86 -14.72
N ASN A 91 -3.90 8.89 -14.91
CA ASN A 91 -5.23 9.08 -15.49
C ASN A 91 -5.20 9.95 -16.78
N ASN A 92 -4.32 9.58 -17.73
CA ASN A 92 -4.10 10.29 -19.00
C ASN A 92 -3.62 11.76 -18.89
N ASN A 93 -3.22 12.21 -17.70
CA ASN A 93 -2.66 13.54 -17.49
C ASN A 93 -1.17 13.45 -17.16
N LEU A 94 -0.38 14.36 -17.72
CA LEU A 94 1.05 14.49 -17.45
C LEU A 94 1.25 15.46 -16.28
N TYR A 95 1.96 15.02 -15.24
CA TYR A 95 2.33 15.81 -14.08
C TYR A 95 3.84 15.99 -14.04
N LYS A 96 4.31 17.21 -13.80
CA LYS A 96 5.73 17.55 -13.82
C LYS A 96 6.27 17.73 -12.41
N TYR A 97 7.58 17.59 -12.27
CA TYR A 97 8.28 18.08 -11.10
C TYR A 97 8.43 19.60 -11.16
N VAL A 98 8.02 20.28 -10.09
CA VAL A 98 8.15 21.73 -9.91
C VAL A 98 9.16 21.99 -8.82
N ARG A 99 10.29 22.59 -9.20
CA ARG A 99 11.34 22.97 -8.25
C ARG A 99 10.89 24.16 -7.40
N SER A 100 11.08 24.06 -6.09
CA SER A 100 10.86 25.12 -5.10
C SER A 100 12.05 25.18 -4.13
N GLY A 101 12.99 26.10 -4.40
CA GLY A 101 14.23 26.24 -3.64
C GLY A 101 15.19 25.05 -3.82
N ARG A 102 15.62 24.45 -2.70
CA ARG A 102 16.54 23.30 -2.69
C ARG A 102 15.88 21.98 -3.07
N LYS A 103 14.56 21.91 -2.95
CA LYS A 103 13.74 20.74 -3.27
C LYS A 103 12.65 21.14 -4.26
N GLY A 104 11.63 20.32 -4.39
CA GLY A 104 10.48 20.55 -5.25
C GLY A 104 9.47 19.45 -5.01
N ILE A 105 8.40 19.47 -5.80
CA ILE A 105 7.33 18.50 -5.68
C ILE A 105 6.85 18.11 -7.06
N ASN A 106 6.47 16.85 -7.22
CA ASN A 106 5.73 16.42 -8.37
C ASN A 106 4.28 16.92 -8.29
N GLU A 107 3.78 17.57 -9.34
CA GLU A 107 2.43 18.14 -9.42
C GLU A 107 1.35 17.12 -9.10
N LEU A 108 1.57 15.83 -9.38
CA LEU A 108 0.62 14.77 -9.04
C LEU A 108 0.39 14.67 -7.53
N ALA A 109 1.45 14.78 -6.73
CA ALA A 109 1.35 14.74 -5.28
C ALA A 109 0.50 15.90 -4.76
N TYR A 110 0.75 17.11 -5.28
CA TYR A 110 -0.03 18.30 -4.94
C TYR A 110 -1.51 18.17 -5.37
N TYR A 111 -1.75 17.65 -6.57
CA TYR A 111 -3.09 17.42 -7.11
C TYR A 111 -3.89 16.42 -6.27
N LEU A 112 -3.33 15.25 -5.98
CA LEU A 112 -4.01 14.19 -5.24
C LEU A 112 -4.36 14.59 -3.81
N THR A 113 -3.57 15.47 -3.19
CA THR A 113 -3.80 15.93 -1.81
C THR A 113 -4.54 17.27 -1.72
N ASN A 114 -4.97 17.85 -2.86
CA ASN A 114 -5.49 19.23 -2.93
C ASN A 114 -4.59 20.24 -2.20
N GLY A 115 -3.27 20.09 -2.35
CA GLY A 115 -2.26 20.91 -1.68
C GLY A 115 -2.01 20.61 -0.19
N ASN A 116 -2.81 19.74 0.45
CA ASN A 116 -2.65 19.37 1.86
C ASN A 116 -1.63 18.23 2.04
N LEU A 117 -0.37 18.54 1.77
CA LEU A 117 0.71 17.54 1.81
C LEU A 117 1.07 17.15 3.24
N SER A 118 1.16 15.84 3.46
CA SER A 118 1.62 15.21 4.69
C SER A 118 2.34 13.91 4.36
N TYR A 119 3.28 13.46 5.20
CA TYR A 119 4.03 12.23 4.97
C TYR A 119 4.13 11.37 6.25
N PRO A 120 3.86 10.06 6.17
CA PRO A 120 3.24 9.38 5.02
C PRO A 120 1.81 9.89 4.80
N MET A 121 1.30 9.74 3.57
CA MET A 121 -0.10 9.97 3.25
C MET A 121 -0.61 8.79 2.45
N THR A 122 -1.67 8.15 2.95
CA THR A 122 -2.42 7.19 2.14
C THR A 122 -3.57 7.91 1.43
N ILE A 123 -3.65 7.77 0.12
CA ILE A 123 -4.74 8.32 -0.71
C ILE A 123 -5.58 7.15 -1.21
N PHE A 124 -6.90 7.24 -1.03
CA PHE A 124 -7.83 6.26 -1.57
C PHE A 124 -8.62 6.89 -2.72
N LEU A 125 -8.57 6.26 -3.89
CA LEU A 125 -9.36 6.64 -5.06
C LEU A 125 -10.34 5.53 -5.41
N ASP A 126 -11.50 5.91 -5.93
CA ASP A 126 -12.45 4.97 -6.51
C ASP A 126 -11.97 4.45 -7.87
N GLU A 127 -12.76 3.54 -8.44
CA GLU A 127 -12.53 2.96 -9.77
C GLU A 127 -12.47 3.99 -10.92
N ASN A 128 -12.97 5.22 -10.70
CA ASN A 128 -13.02 6.33 -11.66
C ASN A 128 -11.97 7.41 -11.35
N TYR A 129 -10.94 7.08 -10.57
CA TYR A 129 -9.87 8.00 -10.16
C TYR A 129 -10.38 9.19 -9.32
N GLN A 130 -11.58 9.10 -8.74
CA GLN A 130 -12.12 10.13 -7.86
C GLN A 130 -11.66 9.89 -6.43
N LEU A 131 -11.35 10.98 -5.71
CA LEU A 131 -10.91 10.90 -4.34
C LEU A 131 -12.02 10.40 -3.42
N ILE A 132 -11.79 9.27 -2.75
CA ILE A 132 -12.64 8.78 -1.65
C ILE A 132 -12.22 9.50 -0.37
N THR A 133 -10.95 9.40 0.01
CA THR A 133 -10.44 10.03 1.24
C THR A 133 -8.91 10.13 1.26
N LEU A 134 -8.42 11.03 2.12
CA LEU A 134 -7.00 11.20 2.45
C LEU A 134 -6.79 10.76 3.91
N LEU A 135 -5.79 9.93 4.13
CA LEU A 135 -5.43 9.45 5.47
C LEU A 135 -4.01 9.92 5.82
N PRO A 136 -3.86 11.04 6.54
CA PRO A 136 -2.56 11.60 6.88
C PRO A 136 -1.87 10.90 8.04
N GLY A 137 -0.57 10.68 7.85
CA GLY A 137 0.34 10.23 8.88
C GLY A 137 0.42 8.72 9.01
N TYR A 138 1.27 8.30 9.95
CA TYR A 138 1.47 6.90 10.26
C TYR A 138 0.27 6.32 11.02
N HIS A 139 -0.16 5.14 10.60
CA HIS A 139 -1.19 4.37 11.27
C HIS A 139 -0.71 2.94 11.56
N LYS A 140 -1.01 2.44 12.76
CA LYS A 140 -0.75 1.05 13.16
C LYS A 140 -1.64 0.06 12.39
N PRO A 141 -1.23 -1.21 12.22
CA PRO A 141 -1.99 -2.24 11.50
C PRO A 141 -3.47 -2.31 11.86
N ASN A 142 -3.81 -2.39 13.16
CA ASN A 142 -5.20 -2.57 13.58
C ASN A 142 -6.13 -1.46 13.09
N PHE A 143 -5.69 -0.20 13.20
CA PHE A 143 -6.49 0.92 12.69
C PHE A 143 -6.52 0.93 11.16
N TYR A 144 -5.37 0.68 10.53
CA TYR A 144 -5.27 0.67 9.07
C TYR A 144 -6.17 -0.40 8.44
N ASN A 145 -6.24 -1.60 9.04
CA ASN A 145 -7.14 -2.68 8.62
C ASN A 145 -8.62 -2.29 8.72
N LEU A 146 -9.04 -1.52 9.73
CA LEU A 146 -10.40 -1.00 9.80
C LEU A 146 -10.71 -0.06 8.63
N VAL A 147 -9.76 0.81 8.28
CA VAL A 147 -9.90 1.72 7.13
C VAL A 147 -9.95 0.93 5.82
N LEU A 148 -9.04 -0.04 5.64
CA LEU A 148 -8.99 -0.89 4.45
C LEU A 148 -10.29 -1.66 4.24
N LYS A 149 -10.88 -2.21 5.29
CA LYS A 149 -12.18 -2.89 5.22
C LYS A 149 -13.31 -1.90 4.89
N TYR A 150 -13.37 -0.78 5.59
CA TYR A 150 -14.37 0.26 5.37
C TYR A 150 -14.41 0.75 3.91
N ILE A 151 -13.23 0.93 3.29
CA ILE A 151 -13.12 1.40 1.90
C ILE A 151 -13.23 0.24 0.90
N GLY A 152 -12.49 -0.84 1.13
CA GLY A 152 -12.38 -1.98 0.21
C GLY A 152 -13.67 -2.77 0.06
N GLU A 153 -14.49 -2.82 1.11
CA GLU A 153 -15.80 -3.49 1.12
C GLU A 153 -16.96 -2.50 0.88
N ASP A 154 -16.68 -1.28 0.43
CA ASP A 154 -17.69 -0.27 0.06
C ASP A 154 -18.62 0.21 1.19
N HIS A 155 -18.28 0.00 2.47
CA HIS A 155 -19.06 0.51 3.60
C HIS A 155 -19.22 2.03 3.57
N TRP A 156 -18.22 2.75 3.07
CA TRP A 156 -18.25 4.21 2.91
C TRP A 156 -19.37 4.75 2.02
N LYS A 157 -19.98 3.90 1.19
CA LYS A 157 -21.10 4.29 0.31
C LYS A 157 -22.43 4.35 1.05
N SER A 158 -22.56 3.67 2.20
CA SER A 158 -23.86 3.47 2.88
C SER A 158 -23.88 3.84 4.36
N GLN A 159 -22.72 3.96 5.00
CA GLN A 159 -22.60 4.36 6.40
C GLN A 159 -21.41 5.29 6.61
N SER A 160 -21.50 6.15 7.62
CA SER A 160 -20.39 6.99 8.06
C SER A 160 -19.30 6.18 8.78
N TRP A 161 -18.10 6.74 8.87
CA TRP A 161 -16.98 6.13 9.60
C TRP A 161 -17.31 5.87 11.08
N ASP A 162 -18.00 6.79 11.73
CA ASP A 162 -18.37 6.65 13.15
C ASP A 162 -19.39 5.53 13.37
N GLU A 163 -20.34 5.35 12.44
CA GLU A 163 -21.28 4.23 12.47
C GLU A 163 -20.56 2.90 12.25
N TYR A 164 -19.66 2.85 11.26
CA TYR A 164 -18.83 1.68 11.00
C TYR A 164 -18.00 1.28 12.23
N LEU A 165 -17.36 2.23 12.90
CA LEU A 165 -16.57 1.98 14.10
C LEU A 165 -17.40 1.48 15.28
N LYS A 166 -18.64 1.96 15.44
CA LYS A 166 -19.55 1.47 16.49
C LYS A 166 -19.94 0.01 16.25
N ASN A 167 -20.17 -0.36 14.99
CA ASN A 167 -20.55 -1.71 14.60
C ASN A 167 -19.38 -2.70 14.65
N SER A 168 -18.17 -2.24 14.32
CA SER A 168 -16.94 -3.06 14.31
C SER A 168 -16.39 -3.42 15.69
N LYS A 169 -16.89 -2.79 16.75
CA LYS A 169 -16.52 -3.03 18.15
C LYS A 169 -17.45 -3.99 18.90
N LYS A 170 -18.54 -4.42 18.26
CA LYS A 170 -19.45 -5.46 18.77
C LYS A 170 -18.98 -6.82 18.30
#